data_AF-A0A3Q8V7Y0-F1
#
_entry.id   AF-A0A3Q8V7Y0-F1
#
_cell.length_a   1.000
_cell.length_b   1.000
_cell.length_c   1.000
_cell.angle_alpha   90.00
_cell.angle_beta   90.00
_cell.angle_gamma   90.00
#
_symmetry.space_group_name_H-M   'P 1'
#
loop_
_entity.id
_entity.type
_entity.pdbx_description
1 polymer ?
#
loop_
_entity_poly.entity_id
_entity_poly.type
_entity_poly.pdbx_seq_one_letter_code
_entity_poly.pdbx_strand_id
1 'polypeptide(L)'
;MLDDTRVGAPSEHGVPLTAEEAREEVRGRLILVRDLTALGADDALATAELLTVEMRHQRLLPAGRSLDLSPAQRTALRAVARGFVTIDRHTDKPRVSHDDVRVSISTIRSLEARGLLNREETPRILHDERVHLTADGCRTLAASFGHPRPPALTAARPAQPRATATPARSR
;
A
#
# COMPACT_ATOMS: atom_id res chain seq x y z
N MET A 1 -9.25 -30.44 37.30
CA MET A 1 -8.51 -29.16 37.44
C MET A 1 -7.10 -29.42 36.94
N LEU A 2 -6.75 -28.90 35.76
CA LEU A 2 -5.43 -29.03 35.17
C LEU A 2 -4.88 -27.62 34.96
N ASP A 3 -3.67 -27.42 35.47
CA ASP A 3 -2.89 -26.18 35.46
C ASP A 3 -2.69 -25.62 34.04
N ASP A 4 -3.10 -24.37 33.84
CA ASP A 4 -2.73 -23.56 32.68
C ASP A 4 -1.30 -23.06 32.86
N THR A 5 -0.39 -23.74 32.16
CA THR A 5 1.03 -23.47 32.18
C THR A 5 1.33 -22.21 31.37
N ARG A 6 1.63 -21.12 32.08
CA ARG A 6 2.55 -20.02 31.75
C ARG A 6 2.95 -19.88 30.26
N VAL A 7 2.39 -18.86 29.60
CA VAL A 7 3.11 -18.12 28.55
C VAL A 7 3.02 -16.63 28.89
N GLY A 8 3.76 -16.23 29.92
CA GLY A 8 4.08 -14.82 30.18
C GLY A 8 5.44 -14.54 29.56
N ALA A 9 5.50 -13.63 28.59
CA ALA A 9 6.77 -13.03 28.18
C ALA A 9 7.35 -12.24 29.36
N PRO A 10 8.67 -12.26 29.61
CA PRO A 10 9.24 -11.53 30.73
C PRO A 10 9.20 -10.02 30.45
N SER A 11 8.38 -9.29 31.19
CA SER A 11 8.51 -7.84 31.35
C SER A 11 9.59 -7.60 32.38
N GLU A 12 10.78 -7.14 31.97
CA GLU A 12 11.89 -6.96 32.91
C GLU A 12 11.57 -5.94 34.01
N HIS A 13 10.63 -5.01 33.86
CA HIS A 13 10.30 -4.02 34.90
C HIS A 13 8.82 -3.61 34.83
N GLY A 14 7.95 -4.14 35.71
CA GLY A 14 6.58 -3.64 35.90
C GLY A 14 5.51 -4.69 36.18
N VAL A 15 4.37 -4.22 36.71
CA VAL A 15 3.14 -5.01 36.99
C VAL A 15 2.80 -5.88 35.76
N PRO A 16 2.45 -7.16 35.94
CA PRO A 16 2.13 -8.04 34.82
C PRO A 16 0.96 -7.44 34.02
N LEU A 17 1.20 -7.17 32.74
CA LEU A 17 0.20 -6.68 31.81
C LEU A 17 -0.98 -7.66 31.78
N THR A 18 -2.19 -7.12 31.74
CA THR A 18 -3.38 -7.91 31.43
C THR A 18 -3.23 -8.53 30.04
N ALA A 19 -3.97 -9.61 29.76
CA ALA A 19 -3.93 -10.27 28.46
C ALA A 19 -4.34 -9.34 27.29
N GLU A 20 -5.10 -8.27 27.58
CA GLU A 20 -5.48 -7.25 26.61
C GLU A 20 -4.32 -6.28 26.34
N GLU A 21 -3.70 -5.75 27.39
CA GLU A 21 -2.52 -4.87 27.27
C GLU A 21 -1.34 -5.58 26.59
N ALA A 22 -1.12 -6.87 26.88
CA ALA A 22 -0.08 -7.65 26.21
C ALA A 22 -0.35 -7.83 24.70
N ARG A 23 -1.62 -7.97 24.29
CA ARG A 23 -1.99 -8.05 22.87
C ARG A 23 -1.80 -6.73 22.14
N GLU A 24 -2.15 -5.62 22.78
CA GLU A 24 -1.95 -4.29 22.20
C GLU A 24 -0.46 -3.95 22.09
N GLU A 25 0.36 -4.28 23.09
CA GLU A 25 1.82 -4.12 23.01
C GLU A 25 2.42 -4.96 21.88
N VAL A 26 2.02 -6.23 21.73
CA VAL A 26 2.45 -7.09 20.62
C VAL A 26 2.03 -6.49 19.27
N ARG A 27 0.80 -5.98 19.17
CA ARG A 27 0.32 -5.30 17.96
C ARG A 27 1.15 -4.07 17.64
N GLY A 28 1.45 -3.23 18.64
CA GLY A 28 2.29 -2.04 18.49
C GLY A 28 3.69 -2.38 17.98
N ARG A 29 4.32 -3.42 18.54
CA ARG A 29 5.64 -3.90 18.09
C ARG A 29 5.60 -4.46 16.66
N LEU A 30 4.54 -5.18 16.30
CA LEU A 30 4.37 -5.70 14.94
C LEU A 30 4.17 -4.57 13.93
N ILE A 31 3.43 -3.52 14.28
CA ILE A 31 3.29 -2.32 13.45
C ILE A 31 4.65 -1.65 13.27
N LEU A 32 5.42 -1.45 14.36
CA LEU A 32 6.75 -0.84 14.28
C LEU A 32 7.71 -1.64 13.40
N VAL A 33 7.79 -2.97 13.56
CA VAL A 33 8.62 -3.83 12.73
C VAL A 33 8.18 -3.77 11.26
N ARG A 34 6.88 -3.77 11.01
CA ARG A 34 6.33 -3.59 9.66
C ARG A 34 6.75 -2.26 9.06
N ASP A 35 6.62 -1.17 9.80
CA ASP A 35 6.92 0.18 9.30
C ASP A 35 8.44 0.35 9.06
N LEU A 36 9.29 -0.24 9.91
CA LEU A 36 10.74 -0.27 9.70
C LEU A 36 11.14 -1.11 8.48
N THR A 37 10.51 -2.27 8.26
CA THR A 37 10.78 -3.11 7.10
C THR A 37 10.22 -2.53 5.80
N ALA A 38 9.14 -1.75 5.89
CA ALA A 38 8.57 -0.97 4.80
C ALA A 38 9.55 0.06 4.21
N LEU A 39 10.39 0.70 5.05
CA LEU A 39 11.41 1.63 4.58
C LEU A 39 12.35 0.98 3.54
N GLY A 40 12.74 -0.27 3.78
CA GLY A 40 13.55 -1.04 2.83
C GLY A 40 12.83 -1.30 1.50
N ALA A 41 11.51 -1.44 1.52
CA ALA A 41 10.71 -1.64 0.31
C ALA A 41 10.59 -0.36 -0.53
N ASP A 42 10.49 0.81 0.11
CA ASP A 42 10.48 2.10 -0.60
C ASP A 42 11.82 2.39 -1.27
N ASP A 43 12.93 2.21 -0.57
CA ASP A 43 14.28 2.40 -1.13
C ASP A 43 14.58 1.40 -2.25
N ALA A 44 14.15 0.14 -2.11
CA ALA A 44 14.27 -0.86 -3.16
C ALA A 44 13.46 -0.47 -4.42
N LEU A 45 12.25 0.05 -4.24
CA LEU A 45 11.41 0.50 -5.36
C LEU A 45 12.02 1.72 -6.06
N ALA A 46 12.53 2.70 -5.30
CA ALA A 46 13.20 3.88 -5.83
C ALA A 46 14.46 3.49 -6.62
N THR A 47 15.27 2.57 -6.08
CA THR A 47 16.46 2.04 -6.75
C THR A 47 16.09 1.30 -8.03
N ALA A 48 15.04 0.47 -8.01
CA ALA A 48 14.56 -0.24 -9.19
C ALA A 48 14.04 0.72 -10.27
N GLU A 49 13.38 1.82 -9.89
CA GLU A 49 12.93 2.86 -10.82
C GLU A 49 14.13 3.55 -11.48
N LEU A 50 15.12 3.98 -10.69
CA LEU A 50 16.36 4.58 -11.20
C LEU A 50 17.10 3.64 -12.16
N LEU A 51 17.30 2.39 -11.75
CA LEU A 51 17.97 1.39 -12.58
C LEU A 51 17.22 1.15 -13.89
N THR A 52 15.90 1.02 -13.84
CA THR A 52 15.08 0.78 -15.05
C THR A 52 15.12 1.97 -16.01
N VAL A 53 15.07 3.19 -15.49
CA VAL A 53 15.20 4.42 -16.28
C VAL A 53 16.57 4.48 -16.94
N GLU A 54 17.64 4.20 -16.19
CA GLU A 54 19.00 4.20 -16.72
C GLU A 54 19.21 3.12 -17.78
N MET A 55 18.78 1.88 -17.52
CA MET A 55 18.88 0.79 -18.50
C MET A 55 18.09 1.09 -19.78
N ARG A 56 16.94 1.80 -19.68
CA ARG A 56 16.17 2.24 -20.85
C ARG A 56 16.91 3.36 -21.60
N HIS A 57 17.51 4.30 -20.89
CA HIS A 57 18.34 5.36 -21.49
C HIS A 57 19.49 4.75 -22.30
N GLN A 58 20.14 3.72 -21.75
CA GLN A 58 21.21 2.95 -22.41
C GLN A 58 20.71 1.95 -23.47
N ARG A 59 19.39 1.84 -23.70
CA ARG A 59 18.75 0.90 -24.64
C ARG A 59 19.07 -0.58 -24.36
N LEU A 60 19.30 -0.91 -23.09
CA LEU A 60 19.60 -2.27 -22.62
C LEU A 60 18.34 -3.08 -22.31
N LEU A 61 17.19 -2.43 -22.17
CA LEU A 61 15.91 -3.10 -21.98
C LEU A 61 15.14 -3.20 -23.30
N PRO A 62 14.58 -4.37 -23.64
CA PRO A 62 13.62 -4.45 -24.74
C PRO A 62 12.43 -3.55 -24.45
N ALA A 63 11.78 -3.05 -25.50
CA ALA A 63 10.53 -2.29 -25.37
C ALA A 63 9.48 -3.17 -24.68
N GLY A 64 9.34 -3.02 -23.37
CA GLY A 64 8.42 -3.82 -22.57
C GLY A 64 6.99 -3.55 -23.02
N ARG A 65 6.19 -4.61 -23.13
CA ARG A 65 4.75 -4.48 -23.38
C ARG A 65 4.10 -3.95 -22.10
N SER A 66 3.97 -2.63 -22.00
CA SER A 66 3.16 -2.01 -20.95
C SER A 66 1.72 -2.44 -21.15
N LEU A 67 1.19 -3.20 -20.18
CA LEU A 67 -0.25 -3.40 -20.09
C LEU A 67 -0.92 -2.05 -19.85
N ASP A 68 -2.02 -1.79 -20.55
CA ASP A 68 -2.79 -0.57 -20.29
C ASP A 68 -3.41 -0.68 -18.89
N LEU A 69 -2.86 0.09 -17.96
CA LEU A 69 -3.26 0.13 -16.57
C LEU A 69 -3.88 1.48 -16.26
N SER A 70 -5.05 1.45 -15.62
CA SER A 70 -5.65 2.65 -15.08
C SER A 70 -4.74 3.28 -14.01
N PRO A 71 -4.85 4.59 -13.74
CA PRO A 71 -4.10 5.22 -12.66
C PRO A 71 -4.29 4.52 -11.30
N ALA A 72 -5.51 4.07 -11.00
CA ALA A 72 -5.80 3.33 -9.77
C ALA A 72 -5.06 1.99 -9.72
N GLN A 73 -5.01 1.25 -10.83
CA GLN A 73 -4.26 -0.02 -10.93
C GLN A 73 -2.74 0.20 -10.76
N ARG A 74 -2.19 1.27 -11.33
CA ARG A 74 -0.77 1.64 -11.16
C ARG A 74 -0.46 2.00 -9.70
N THR A 75 -1.30 2.80 -9.06
CA THR A 75 -1.17 3.14 -7.64
C THR A 75 -1.23 1.89 -6.77
N ALA A 76 -2.18 0.99 -7.04
CA ALA A 76 -2.31 -0.26 -6.30
C ALA A 76 -1.08 -1.17 -6.47
N LEU A 77 -0.54 -1.33 -7.69
CA LEU A 77 0.68 -2.10 -7.91
C LEU A 77 1.88 -1.55 -7.14
N ARG A 78 2.06 -0.22 -7.12
CA ARG A 78 3.12 0.43 -6.34
C ARG A 78 2.91 0.22 -4.84
N ALA A 79 1.67 0.34 -4.35
CA ALA A 79 1.35 0.09 -2.94
C ALA A 79 1.64 -1.35 -2.52
N VAL A 80 1.29 -2.32 -3.36
CA VAL A 80 1.59 -3.74 -3.13
C VAL A 80 3.10 -3.99 -3.16
N ALA A 81 3.83 -3.39 -4.11
CA ALA A 81 5.29 -3.52 -4.21
C ALA A 81 6.01 -3.03 -2.95
N ARG A 82 5.46 -1.99 -2.30
CA ARG A 82 5.95 -1.47 -1.02
C ARG A 82 5.56 -2.33 0.19
N GLY A 83 4.73 -3.36 -0.01
CA GLY A 83 4.21 -4.20 1.06
C GLY A 83 3.12 -3.52 1.90
N PHE A 84 2.49 -2.44 1.40
CA PHE A 84 1.54 -1.64 2.18
C PHE A 84 0.13 -2.20 2.22
N VAL A 85 -0.17 -3.21 1.42
CA VAL A 85 -1.52 -3.74 1.21
C VAL A 85 -1.64 -5.15 1.79
N THR A 86 -2.55 -5.31 2.74
CA THR A 86 -3.09 -6.61 3.16
C THR A 86 -4.58 -6.67 2.91
N ILE A 87 -5.17 -7.85 2.93
CA ILE A 87 -6.62 -8.04 2.81
C ILE A 87 -7.11 -8.75 4.04
N ASP A 88 -8.09 -8.16 4.72
CA ASP A 88 -8.75 -8.81 5.83
C ASP A 88 -9.50 -10.05 5.34
N ARG A 89 -9.14 -11.24 5.84
CA ARG A 89 -9.70 -12.52 5.37
C ARG A 89 -11.21 -12.64 5.58
N HIS A 90 -11.75 -11.99 6.61
CA HIS A 90 -13.15 -12.13 7.00
C HIS A 90 -14.07 -11.17 6.25
N THR A 91 -13.57 -9.98 5.93
CA THR A 91 -14.35 -8.91 5.31
C THR A 91 -13.99 -8.68 3.84
N ASP A 92 -12.92 -9.30 3.34
CA ASP A 92 -12.33 -9.08 2.02
C ASP A 92 -12.05 -7.59 1.75
N LYS A 93 -11.73 -6.85 2.81
CA LYS A 93 -11.44 -5.41 2.76
C LYS A 93 -9.93 -5.20 2.70
N PRO A 94 -9.42 -4.43 1.72
CA PRO A 94 -8.02 -4.03 1.69
C PRO A 94 -7.73 -3.14 2.89
N ARG A 95 -6.67 -3.48 3.61
CA ARG A 95 -6.07 -2.65 4.65
C ARG A 95 -4.80 -2.06 4.04
N VAL A 96 -4.73 -0.72 4.03
CA VAL A 96 -3.57 0.01 3.54
C VAL A 96 -2.90 0.69 4.72
N SER A 97 -1.61 0.44 4.89
CA SER A 97 -0.82 0.98 6.00
C SER A 97 -0.40 2.45 5.82
N HIS A 98 -0.56 3.00 4.62
CA HIS A 98 -0.12 4.35 4.27
C HIS A 98 -1.34 5.23 3.93
N ASP A 99 -1.56 6.28 4.74
CA ASP A 99 -2.80 7.09 4.76
C ASP A 99 -3.15 7.75 3.41
N ASP A 100 -2.16 8.12 2.62
CA ASP A 100 -2.37 8.78 1.32
C ASP A 100 -2.77 7.84 0.18
N VAL A 101 -2.81 6.52 0.41
CA VAL A 101 -3.05 5.54 -0.65
C VAL A 101 -4.36 4.80 -0.42
N ARG A 102 -5.33 5.02 -1.31
CA ARG A 102 -6.58 4.26 -1.32
C ARG A 102 -6.55 3.19 -2.40
N VAL A 103 -6.76 1.94 -2.00
CA VAL A 103 -6.85 0.78 -2.90
C VAL A 103 -8.19 0.08 -2.67
N SER A 104 -9.00 -0.06 -3.72
CA SER A 104 -10.27 -0.78 -3.65
C SER A 104 -10.07 -2.28 -3.87
N ILE A 105 -10.92 -3.11 -3.26
CA ILE A 105 -10.91 -4.56 -3.49
C ILE A 105 -11.15 -4.90 -4.96
N SER A 106 -11.99 -4.13 -5.64
CA SER A 106 -12.25 -4.28 -7.08
C SER A 106 -10.98 -4.07 -7.92
N THR A 107 -10.11 -3.14 -7.51
CA THR A 107 -8.83 -2.90 -8.17
C THR A 107 -7.89 -4.08 -7.95
N ILE A 108 -7.82 -4.61 -6.72
CA ILE A 108 -7.02 -5.80 -6.41
C ILE A 108 -7.49 -7.00 -7.22
N ARG A 109 -8.79 -7.34 -7.17
CA ARG A 109 -9.37 -8.45 -7.95
C ARG A 109 -9.15 -8.28 -9.45
N SER A 110 -9.22 -7.05 -9.96
CA SER A 110 -8.93 -6.76 -11.37
C SER A 110 -7.46 -7.03 -11.72
N LEU A 111 -6.52 -6.74 -10.83
CA LEU A 111 -5.09 -7.03 -11.03
C LEU A 111 -4.78 -8.53 -10.89
N GLU A 112 -5.46 -9.23 -9.98
CA GLU A 112 -5.40 -10.70 -9.83
C GLU A 112 -5.92 -11.40 -11.07
N ALA A 113 -7.06 -10.97 -11.61
CA ALA A 113 -7.62 -11.49 -12.85
C ALA A 113 -6.68 -11.29 -14.05
N ARG A 114 -5.78 -10.30 -13.98
CA ARG A 114 -4.72 -10.06 -14.98
C ARG A 114 -3.42 -10.83 -14.68
N GLY A 115 -3.40 -11.66 -13.64
CA GLY A 115 -2.22 -12.44 -13.22
C GLY A 115 -1.07 -11.58 -12.67
N LEU A 116 -1.34 -10.34 -12.26
CA LEU A 116 -0.30 -9.40 -11.80
C LEU A 116 -0.04 -9.51 -10.29
N LEU A 117 -1.01 -10.02 -9.55
CA LEU A 117 -0.97 -10.17 -8.11
C LEU A 117 -1.32 -11.61 -7.71
N ASN A 118 -0.73 -12.05 -6.60
CA ASN A 118 -1.13 -13.24 -5.87
C ASN A 118 -1.42 -12.91 -4.42
N ARG A 119 -2.29 -13.70 -3.78
CA ARG A 119 -2.50 -13.68 -2.34
C ARG A 119 -1.78 -14.84 -1.68
N GLU A 120 -1.18 -14.56 -0.55
CA GLU A 120 -0.55 -15.55 0.32
C GLU A 120 -1.21 -15.46 1.70
N GLU A 121 -1.59 -16.61 2.27
CA GLU A 121 -2.09 -16.65 3.64
C GLU A 121 -0.95 -16.31 4.60
N THR A 122 -1.13 -15.29 5.44
CA THR A 122 -0.15 -15.03 6.51
C THR A 122 -0.43 -15.91 7.74
N PRO A 123 0.58 -16.13 8.60
CA PRO A 123 0.38 -16.84 9.85
C PRO A 123 -0.80 -16.27 10.65
N ARG A 124 -1.63 -17.17 11.19
CA ARG A 124 -2.98 -16.90 11.76
C ARG A 124 -3.11 -15.72 12.72
N ILE A 125 -2.02 -15.26 13.33
CA ILE A 125 -2.00 -14.16 14.30
C ILE A 125 -2.49 -12.84 13.69
N LEU A 126 -2.33 -12.64 12.38
CA LEU A 126 -2.70 -11.38 11.72
C LEU A 126 -4.05 -11.42 11.00
N HIS A 127 -4.68 -12.60 10.84
CA HIS A 127 -5.95 -12.80 10.11
C HIS A 127 -6.05 -12.14 8.71
N ASP A 128 -4.90 -11.78 8.14
CA ASP A 128 -4.78 -11.01 6.90
C ASP A 128 -4.17 -11.89 5.80
N GLU A 129 -4.59 -11.68 4.56
CA GLU A 129 -3.93 -12.18 3.36
C GLU A 129 -2.90 -11.14 2.91
N ARG A 130 -1.66 -11.56 2.64
CA ARG A 130 -0.64 -10.69 2.08
C ARG A 130 -0.75 -10.72 0.57
N VAL A 131 -0.73 -9.55 -0.04
CA VAL A 131 -0.77 -9.40 -1.49
C VAL A 131 0.65 -9.21 -2.00
N HIS A 132 1.02 -9.96 -3.05
CA HIS A 132 2.35 -9.94 -3.64
C HIS A 132 2.28 -9.76 -5.15
N LEU A 133 3.30 -9.13 -5.72
CA LEU A 133 3.46 -9.10 -7.18
C LEU A 133 3.86 -10.47 -7.70
N THR A 134 3.28 -10.88 -8.83
CA THR A 134 3.82 -11.99 -9.62
C THR A 134 5.02 -11.52 -10.44
N ALA A 135 5.70 -12.43 -11.13
CA ALA A 135 6.74 -12.06 -12.09
C ALA A 135 6.21 -11.13 -13.21
N ASP A 136 4.98 -11.34 -13.68
CA ASP A 136 4.31 -10.44 -14.63
C ASP A 136 3.95 -9.10 -14.00
N GLY A 137 3.53 -9.10 -12.73
CA GLY A 137 3.32 -7.88 -11.93
C GLY A 137 4.58 -7.03 -11.83
N CYS A 138 5.72 -7.65 -11.51
CA CYS A 138 7.03 -7.00 -11.46
C CYS A 138 7.44 -6.42 -12.81
N ARG A 139 7.32 -7.18 -13.91
CA ARG A 139 7.61 -6.69 -15.27
C ARG A 139 6.73 -5.52 -15.65
N THR A 140 5.44 -5.60 -15.35
CA THR A 140 4.46 -4.55 -15.66
C THR A 140 4.74 -3.28 -14.85
N LEU A 141 5.06 -3.43 -13.57
CA LEU A 141 5.48 -2.32 -12.72
C LEU A 141 6.75 -1.66 -13.26
N ALA A 142 7.76 -2.46 -13.61
CA ALA A 142 9.01 -1.96 -14.19
C ALA A 142 8.78 -1.22 -15.52
N ALA A 143 7.91 -1.75 -16.39
CA ALA A 143 7.55 -1.08 -17.64
C ALA A 143 6.95 0.32 -17.40
N SER A 144 6.23 0.52 -16.28
CA SER A 144 5.64 1.80 -15.91
C SER A 144 6.65 2.84 -15.37
N PHE A 145 7.86 2.45 -14.99
CA PHE A 145 8.87 3.38 -14.51
C PHE A 145 9.26 4.39 -15.60
N GLY A 146 9.56 5.62 -15.18
CA GLY A 146 9.89 6.73 -16.10
C GLY A 146 8.73 7.26 -16.95
N HIS A 147 7.50 6.78 -16.75
CA HIS A 147 6.31 7.42 -17.32
C HIS A 147 5.84 8.54 -16.37
N PRO A 148 5.36 9.68 -16.89
CA PRO A 148 4.89 10.77 -16.03
C PRO A 148 3.88 10.27 -15.01
N ARG A 149 4.20 10.46 -13.73
CA ARG A 149 3.28 10.23 -12.63
C ARG A 149 2.09 11.16 -12.85
N PRO A 150 0.83 10.66 -12.90
CA PRO A 150 -0.31 11.55 -12.86
C PRO A 150 -0.17 12.43 -11.61
N PRO A 151 -0.27 13.76 -11.72
CA PRO A 151 -0.19 14.62 -10.55
C PRO A 151 -1.22 14.12 -9.54
N ALA A 152 -0.82 14.09 -8.26
CA ALA A 152 -1.74 13.79 -7.17
C ALA A 152 -2.96 14.69 -7.37
N LEU A 153 -4.16 14.10 -7.35
CA LEU A 153 -5.41 14.86 -7.35
C LEU A 153 -5.49 15.64 -6.03
N THR A 154 -4.76 16.75 -5.96
CA THR A 154 -5.09 17.83 -5.05
C THR A 154 -6.50 18.24 -5.44
N ALA A 155 -7.47 17.95 -4.57
CA ALA A 155 -8.80 18.51 -4.66
C ALA A 155 -8.71 20.03 -4.46
N ALA A 156 -8.18 20.73 -5.47
CA ALA A 156 -8.34 22.16 -5.61
C ALA A 156 -9.80 22.36 -6.00
N ARG A 157 -10.63 22.57 -4.97
CA ARG A 157 -12.00 23.08 -5.11
C ARG A 157 -11.96 24.23 -6.13
N PRO A 158 -12.75 24.17 -7.22
CA PRO A 158 -12.84 25.30 -8.13
C PRO A 158 -13.27 26.52 -7.33
N ALA A 159 -12.49 27.59 -7.38
CA ALA A 159 -12.90 28.88 -6.84
C ALA A 159 -14.17 29.30 -7.59
N GLN A 160 -15.30 29.39 -6.87
CA GLN A 160 -16.54 29.89 -7.45
C GLN A 160 -16.31 31.33 -7.94
N PRO A 161 -16.79 31.70 -9.14
CA PRO A 161 -16.73 33.08 -9.59
C PRO A 161 -17.55 33.95 -8.63
N ARG A 162 -16.89 34.99 -8.10
CA ARG A 162 -17.49 35.99 -7.22
C ARG A 162 -18.54 36.76 -8.02
N ALA A 163 -19.80 36.67 -7.63
CA ALA A 163 -20.89 37.45 -8.24
C ALA A 163 -20.55 38.94 -8.14
N THR A 164 -20.53 39.62 -9.29
CA THR A 164 -20.43 41.07 -9.39
C THR A 164 -21.72 41.69 -8.82
N ALA A 165 -21.57 42.49 -7.77
CA ALA A 165 -22.67 43.27 -7.22
C ALA A 165 -23.11 44.32 -8.24
N THR A 166 -24.39 44.30 -8.61
CA THR A 166 -25.04 45.33 -9.43
C THR A 166 -25.20 46.61 -8.59
N PRO A 167 -24.82 47.80 -9.09
CA PRO A 167 -25.06 49.04 -8.37
C PRO A 167 -26.55 49.34 -8.31
N ALA A 168 -27.03 49.64 -7.10
CA ALA A 168 -28.39 50.11 -6.85
C ALA A 168 -28.63 51.46 -7.55
N ARG A 169 -29.71 51.56 -8.32
CA ARG A 169 -30.23 52.83 -8.85
C ARG A 169 -31.28 53.36 -7.89
N SER A 170 -31.01 54.52 -7.32
CA SER A 170 -31.95 55.37 -6.59
C SER A 170 -32.93 56.05 -7.55
N ARG A 171 -34.23 55.95 -7.28
CA ARG A 171 -35.24 56.97 -7.57
C ARG A 171 -36.42 56.81 -6.61
#